data_AF-A0A534AX98-F1
#
_entry.id   AF-A0A534AX98-F1
#
_cell.length_a   1.000
_cell.length_b   1.000
_cell.length_c   1.000
_cell.angle_alpha   90.00
_cell.angle_beta   90.00
_cell.angle_gamma   90.00
#
_symmetry.space_group_name_H-M   'P 1'
#
loop_
_entity.id
_entity.type
_entity.pdbx_description
1 polymer ?
#
loop_
_entity_poly.entity_id
_entity_poly.type
_entity_poly.pdbx_seq_one_letter_code
_entity_poly.pdbx_strand_id
1 'polypeptide(L)'
;MKLRSRQIELAHRASALAAFARLVADSFTVLPVLGAHFRTASKFADQHTLGLRAGDALHLAIAGDQGATLCSLDKRLADAGSAIGVKTLLL
;
A
#
# COMPACT_ATOMS: atom_id res chain seq x y z
N MET A 1 -7.67 13.18 6.68
CA MET A 1 -9.06 12.92 7.13
C MET A 1 -9.24 13.05 8.65
N LYS A 2 -8.39 12.45 9.51
CA LYS A 2 -8.54 12.48 10.99
C LYS A 2 -8.46 13.87 11.65
N LEU A 3 -7.61 14.77 11.16
CA LEU A 3 -7.56 16.17 11.63
C LEU A 3 -8.84 16.93 11.26
N ARG A 4 -9.33 16.75 10.02
CA ARG A 4 -10.58 17.36 9.53
C ARG A 4 -11.81 16.85 10.29
N SER A 5 -11.83 15.56 10.63
CA SER A 5 -12.87 14.96 11.47
C SER A 5 -12.66 15.16 12.98
N ARG A 6 -11.69 16.01 13.38
CA ARG A 6 -11.37 16.36 14.78
C ARG A 6 -11.04 15.18 15.70
N GLN A 7 -10.58 14.07 15.12
CA GLN A 7 -10.13 12.90 15.88
C GLN A 7 -8.71 13.06 16.42
N ILE A 8 -7.94 14.01 15.88
CA ILE A 8 -6.58 14.34 16.32
C ILE A 8 -6.39 15.85 16.25
N GLU A 9 -5.44 16.36 17.03
CA GLU A 9 -5.01 17.76 17.00
C GLU A 9 -3.80 17.96 16.08
N LEU A 10 -3.44 19.23 15.84
CA LEU A 10 -2.27 19.60 15.05
C LEU A 10 -0.98 19.02 15.63
N ALA A 11 -0.83 19.03 16.96
CA ALA A 11 0.33 18.46 17.65
C ALA A 11 0.47 16.94 17.41
N HIS A 12 -0.64 16.20 17.49
CA HIS A 12 -0.67 14.77 17.17
C HIS A 12 -0.26 14.49 15.73
N ARG A 13 -0.73 15.30 14.77
CA ARG A 13 -0.33 15.20 13.36
C ARG A 13 1.17 15.41 13.18
N ALA A 14 1.72 16.46 13.80
CA ALA A 14 3.14 16.78 13.69
C ALA A 14 4.01 15.66 14.27
N SER A 15 3.66 15.16 15.47
CA SER A 15 4.37 14.06 16.13
C SER A 15 4.33 12.77 15.29
N ALA A 16 3.15 12.39 14.77
CA ALA A 16 3.01 11.19 13.95
C ALA A 16 3.82 11.27 12.64
N LEU A 17 3.87 12.44 11.99
CA LEU A 17 4.66 12.62 10.77
C LEU A 17 6.16 12.58 11.05
N ALA A 18 6.62 13.18 12.14
CA ALA A 18 8.03 13.13 12.54
C ALA A 18 8.48 11.69 12.86
N ALA A 19 7.66 10.95 13.62
CA ALA A 19 7.92 9.55 13.93
C ALA A 19 7.94 8.68 12.66
N PHE A 20 6.99 8.88 11.75
CA PHE A 20 6.94 8.15 10.48
C PHE A 20 8.16 8.44 9.60
N ALA A 21 8.54 9.72 9.45
CA ALA A 21 9.70 10.09 8.65
C ALA A 21 11.00 9.45 9.18
N ARG A 22 11.17 9.43 10.51
CA ARG A 22 12.30 8.75 11.15
C ARG A 22 12.27 7.24 10.91
N LEU A 23 11.11 6.60 11.09
CA LEU A 23 10.95 5.16 10.85
C LEU A 23 11.30 4.78 9.40
N VAL A 24 10.86 5.58 8.43
CA VAL A 24 11.17 5.35 7.01
C VAL A 24 12.66 5.49 6.75
N ALA A 25 13.29 6.55 7.29
CA ALA A 25 14.72 6.80 7.07
C ALA A 25 15.62 5.75 7.74
N ASP A 26 15.25 5.29 8.93
CA ASP A 26 16.14 4.49 9.78
C ASP A 26 15.89 2.98 9.66
N SER A 27 14.71 2.55 9.17
CA SER A 27 14.29 1.14 9.28
C SER A 27 13.76 0.52 7.99
N PHE A 28 13.43 1.30 6.96
CA PHE A 28 12.83 0.76 5.74
C PHE A 28 13.73 0.90 4.51
N THR A 29 13.69 -0.14 3.67
CA THR A 29 14.19 -0.04 2.30
C THR A 29 13.07 0.51 1.42
N VAL A 30 13.34 1.62 0.73
CA VAL A 30 12.37 2.23 -0.20
C VAL A 30 12.60 1.66 -1.59
N LEU A 31 11.57 1.00 -2.13
CA LEU A 31 11.61 0.40 -3.45
C LEU A 31 11.23 1.44 -4.53
N PRO A 32 11.96 1.52 -5.65
CA PRO A 32 11.60 2.43 -6.74
C PRO A 32 10.34 1.95 -7.45
N VAL A 33 9.53 2.90 -7.90
CA VAL A 33 8.40 2.61 -8.79
C VAL A 33 8.86 2.71 -10.23
N LEU A 34 8.72 1.63 -10.98
CA LEU A 34 9.14 1.52 -12.37
C LEU A 34 7.94 1.57 -13.32
N GLY A 35 8.19 1.96 -14.57
CA GLY A 35 7.15 1.95 -15.62
C GLY A 35 6.48 0.58 -15.82
N ALA A 36 7.21 -0.51 -15.56
CA ALA A 36 6.66 -1.86 -15.59
C ALA A 36 5.58 -2.08 -14.52
N HIS A 37 5.73 -1.51 -13.33
CA HIS A 37 4.75 -1.64 -12.25
C HIS A 37 3.43 -1.00 -12.63
N PHE A 38 3.42 0.14 -13.31
CA PHE A 38 2.18 0.76 -13.81
C PHE A 38 1.45 -0.11 -14.84
N ARG A 39 2.19 -0.76 -15.75
CA ARG A 39 1.59 -1.69 -16.72
C ARG A 39 1.02 -2.95 -16.07
N THR A 40 1.65 -3.44 -15.02
CA THR A 40 1.13 -4.58 -14.25
C THR A 40 -0.09 -4.15 -13.42
N ALA A 41 0.00 -2.99 -12.76
CA ALA A 41 -1.10 -2.43 -11.99
C ALA A 41 -2.35 -2.17 -12.85
N SER A 42 -2.20 -1.70 -14.09
CA SER A 42 -3.33 -1.52 -14.99
C SER A 42 -4.04 -2.84 -15.30
N LYS A 43 -3.30 -3.94 -15.49
CA LYS A 43 -3.87 -5.28 -15.68
C LYS A 43 -4.59 -5.80 -14.44
N PHE A 44 -4.11 -5.46 -13.25
CA PHE A 44 -4.78 -5.82 -11.99
C PHE A 44 -6.06 -5.00 -11.78
N ALA A 45 -6.01 -3.70 -12.05
CA ALA A 45 -7.17 -2.81 -11.89
C ALA A 45 -8.28 -3.08 -12.93
N ASP A 46 -7.93 -3.60 -14.11
CA ASP A 46 -8.90 -3.96 -15.16
C ASP A 46 -9.77 -5.17 -14.78
N GLN A 47 -9.35 -5.96 -13.78
CA GLN A 47 -10.14 -7.04 -13.21
C GLN A 47 -11.18 -6.49 -12.23
N HIS A 48 -12.26 -5.92 -12.78
CA HIS A 48 -13.31 -5.24 -12.03
C HIS A 48 -13.88 -6.04 -10.84
N THR A 49 -13.90 -7.38 -10.93
CA THR A 49 -14.37 -8.29 -9.89
C THR A 49 -13.54 -8.22 -8.61
N LEU A 50 -12.25 -7.84 -8.70
CA LEU A 50 -11.36 -7.67 -7.55
C LEU A 50 -11.58 -6.33 -6.83
N GLY A 51 -12.22 -5.36 -7.47
CA GLY A 51 -12.48 -4.05 -6.89
C GLY A 51 -11.23 -3.26 -6.49
N LEU A 52 -10.07 -3.57 -7.12
CA LEU A 52 -8.80 -2.91 -6.83
C LEU A 52 -8.81 -1.47 -7.33
N ARG A 53 -8.44 -0.53 -6.46
CA ARG A 53 -8.15 0.85 -6.86
C ARG A 53 -6.76 0.89 -7.50
N ALA A 54 -6.52 1.88 -8.37
CA ALA A 54 -5.24 2.03 -9.06
C ALA A 54 -4.02 2.04 -8.11
N GLY A 55 -4.15 2.70 -6.95
CA GLY A 55 -3.09 2.72 -5.93
C GLY A 55 -2.84 1.34 -5.31
N ASP A 56 -3.90 0.59 -5.01
CA ASP A 56 -3.80 -0.75 -4.43
C ASP A 56 -3.15 -1.73 -5.42
N ALA A 57 -3.59 -1.66 -6.68
CA ALA A 57 -3.00 -2.42 -7.78
C ALA A 57 -1.50 -2.13 -7.98
N LEU A 58 -1.08 -0.86 -7.79
CA LEU A 58 0.32 -0.48 -7.89
C LEU A 58 1.17 -1.08 -6.75
N HIS A 59 0.68 -1.06 -5.51
CA HIS A 59 1.38 -1.69 -4.40
C HIS A 59 1.52 -3.21 -4.61
N LEU A 60 0.47 -3.87 -5.10
CA LEU A 60 0.50 -5.30 -5.44
C LEU A 60 1.50 -5.60 -6.56
N ALA A 61 1.58 -4.74 -7.59
CA ALA A 61 2.53 -4.89 -8.68
C ALA A 61 3.99 -4.78 -8.20
N ILE A 62 4.29 -3.82 -7.32
CA ILE A 62 5.63 -3.65 -6.74
C ILE A 62 5.98 -4.83 -5.85
N ALA A 63 5.07 -5.24 -4.95
CA ALA A 63 5.31 -6.36 -4.04
C ALA A 63 5.53 -7.68 -4.81
N GLY A 64 4.72 -7.94 -5.84
CA GLY A 64 4.86 -9.12 -6.68
C GLY A 64 6.18 -9.15 -7.46
N ASP A 65 6.58 -8.03 -8.05
CA ASP A 65 7.86 -7.89 -8.77
C ASP A 65 9.08 -8.12 -7.86
N GLN A 66 9.00 -7.68 -6.60
CA GLN A 66 10.07 -7.84 -5.62
C GLN A 66 9.98 -9.16 -4.82
N GLY A 67 8.97 -10.01 -5.10
CA GLY A 67 8.72 -11.24 -4.35
C GLY A 67 8.37 -11.03 -2.87
N ALA A 68 7.98 -9.82 -2.49
CA ALA A 68 7.68 -9.40 -1.12
C ALA A 68 6.23 -9.75 -0.72
N THR A 69 5.97 -9.77 0.59
CA THR A 69 4.62 -9.90 1.14
C THR A 69 4.03 -8.52 1.41
N LEU A 70 2.87 -8.22 0.81
CA LEU A 70 2.13 -7.00 1.12
C LEU A 70 1.32 -7.21 2.41
N CYS A 71 1.73 -6.53 3.48
CA CYS A 71 1.01 -6.53 4.76
C CYS A 71 0.00 -5.38 4.79
N SER A 72 -1.26 -5.64 5.14
CA SER A 72 -2.32 -4.63 5.12
C SER A 72 -3.34 -4.85 6.25
N LEU A 73 -3.92 -3.77 6.76
CA LEU A 73 -5.12 -3.80 7.61
C LEU A 73 -6.43 -3.78 6.78
N ASP A 74 -6.32 -3.67 5.46
CA ASP A 74 -7.45 -3.74 4.54
C ASP A 74 -7.62 -5.18 4.04
N LYS A 75 -8.66 -5.86 4.55
CA LYS A 75 -9.01 -7.22 4.16
C LYS A 75 -9.27 -7.35 2.67
N ARG A 76 -9.95 -6.39 2.05
CA ARG A 76 -10.28 -6.46 0.61
C ARG A 76 -9.01 -6.41 -0.23
N LEU A 77 -8.03 -5.61 0.17
CA LEU A 77 -6.73 -5.56 -0.49
C LEU A 77 -5.96 -6.88 -0.33
N ALA A 78 -5.92 -7.45 0.87
CA ALA A 78 -5.26 -8.73 1.10
C ALA A 78 -5.91 -9.86 0.26
N ASP A 79 -7.24 -9.96 0.29
CA ASP A 79 -7.98 -10.96 -0.46
C ASP A 79 -7.76 -10.81 -1.99
N ALA A 80 -7.82 -9.57 -2.50
CA ALA A 80 -7.59 -9.29 -3.91
C ALA A 80 -6.16 -9.60 -4.35
N GLY A 81 -5.16 -9.31 -3.52
CA GLY A 81 -3.76 -9.63 -3.80
C GLY A 81 -3.49 -11.13 -3.86
N SER A 82 -4.03 -11.89 -2.90
CA SER A 82 -3.97 -13.35 -2.92
C SER A 82 -4.62 -13.94 -4.18
N ALA A 83 -5.76 -13.40 -4.63
CA ALA A 83 -6.46 -13.86 -5.82
C ALA A 83 -5.65 -13.71 -7.12
N ILE A 84 -4.71 -12.75 -7.18
CA ILE A 84 -3.83 -12.52 -8.33
C ILE A 84 -2.42 -13.09 -8.13
N GLY A 85 -2.23 -13.93 -7.11
CA GLY A 85 -0.96 -14.62 -6.86
C GLY A 85 0.13 -13.77 -6.19
N VAL A 86 -0.20 -12.59 -5.66
CA VAL A 86 0.72 -11.78 -4.87
C VAL A 86 0.62 -12.20 -3.40
N LYS A 87 1.77 -12.38 -2.74
CA LYS A 87 1.80 -12.71 -1.32
C LYS A 87 1.22 -11.55 -0.50
N THR A 88 0.19 -11.82 0.29
CA THR A 88 -0.42 -10.83 1.17
C THR A 88 -0.60 -11.37 2.58
N LEU A 89 -0.55 -10.48 3.56
CA LEU A 89 -0.84 -10.77 4.96
C LEU A 89 -1.82 -9.72 5.51
N LEU A 90 -2.97 -10.18 6.00
CA LEU A 90 -3.88 -9.34 6.79
C LEU A 90 -3.34 -9.23 8.22
N LEU A 91 -3.14 -8.00 8.70
CA LEU A 91 -2.71 -7.68 10.07
C LEU A 91 -3.88 -7.36 11.00
#